data_AF-A0A4U9DBZ3-F1
#
_entry.id   AF-A0A4U9DBZ3-F1
#
_cell.length_a   1.000
_cell.length_b   1.000
_cell.length_c   1.000
_cell.angle_alpha   90.00
_cell.angle_beta   90.00
_cell.angle_gamma   90.00
#
_symmetry.space_group_name_H-M   'P 1'
#
loop_
_entity.id
_entity.type
_entity.pdbx_description
1 polymer ?
#
loop_
_entity_poly.entity_id
_entity_poly.type
_entity_poly.pdbx_seq_one_letter_code
_entity_poly.pdbx_strand_id
1 'polypeptide(L)' 'MIVGNIHHLQAWLPEPLRHAIEYVKAHVSEQTPLGKHDIDATTCFI' A
#
# COMPACT_ATOMS: atom_id res chain seq x y z
N MET A 1 -7.27 -14.91 0.51
CA MET A 1 -5.98 -14.43 -0.04
C MET A 1 -6.29 -13.56 -1.25
N ILE A 2 -5.82 -12.31 -1.29
CA ILE A 2 -6.02 -11.36 -2.39
C ILE A 2 -4.65 -11.11 -3.04
N VAL A 3 -4.56 -11.21 -4.37
CA VAL A 3 -3.34 -10.93 -5.15
C VAL A 3 -3.75 -10.04 -6.32
N GLY A 4 -2.98 -9.00 -6.62
CA GLY A 4 -3.29 -8.03 -7.67
C GLY A 4 -2.11 -7.12 -8.01
N ASN A 5 -2.25 -6.32 -9.06
CA ASN A 5 -1.23 -5.39 -9.52
C ASN A 5 -1.48 -3.99 -8.95
N ILE A 6 -0.52 -3.43 -8.22
CA ILE A 6 -0.62 -2.09 -7.62
C ILE A 6 -0.72 -0.95 -8.66
N HIS A 7 -0.27 -1.19 -9.89
CA HIS A 7 -0.40 -0.26 -11.01
C HIS A 7 -1.75 -0.39 -11.72
N HIS A 8 -2.51 -1.46 -11.46
CA HIS A 8 -3.80 -1.71 -12.09
C HIS A 8 -4.82 -2.20 -11.05
N LEU A 9 -5.32 -1.25 -10.26
CA LEU A 9 -6.29 -1.51 -9.20
C LEU A 9 -7.63 -1.93 -9.80
N GLN A 10 -8.12 -3.10 -9.40
CA GLN A 10 -9.40 -3.60 -9.89
C GLN A 10 -10.58 -2.87 -9.23
N ALA A 11 -11.69 -2.74 -9.96
CA ALA A 11 -12.87 -2.00 -9.50
C ALA A 11 -13.51 -2.61 -8.24
N TRP A 12 -13.35 -3.92 -8.01
CA TRP A 12 -13.86 -4.61 -6.82
C TRP A 12 -13.00 -4.42 -5.57
N LEU A 13 -11.84 -3.74 -5.66
CA LEU A 13 -10.94 -3.57 -4.52
C LEU A 13 -11.56 -2.62 -3.48
N PRO A 14 -11.66 -3.04 -2.21
CA PRO A 14 -12.13 -2.20 -1.11
C PRO A 14 -11.39 -0.85 -1.04
N GLU A 15 -12.13 0.22 -0.76
CA GLU A 15 -11.58 1.58 -0.56
C GLU A 15 -10.39 1.65 0.40
N PRO A 16 -10.38 1.02 1.59
CA PRO A 16 -9.23 1.10 2.49
C PRO A 16 -7.95 0.49 1.90
N LEU A 17 -8.07 -0.59 1.10
CA LEU A 17 -6.92 -1.17 0.42
C LEU A 17 -6.44 -0.28 -0.74
N ARG A 18 -7.37 0.35 -1.47
CA ARG A 18 -7.04 1.33 -2.51
C ARG A 18 -6.26 2.51 -1.93
N HIS A 19 -6.73 3.05 -0.80
CA HIS A 19 -6.05 4.15 -0.09
C HIS A 19 -4.66 3.75 0.37
N ALA A 20 -4.50 2.56 0.96
CA ALA A 20 -3.20 2.06 1.40
C ALA A 20 -2.22 1.92 0.23
N ILE A 21 -2.66 1.38 -0.91
CA ILE A 21 -1.80 1.21 -2.09
C ILE A 21 -1.37 2.57 -2.67
N GLU A 22 -2.29 3.53 -2.77
CA GLU A 22 -1.94 4.87 -3.25
C GLU A 22 -1.00 5.59 -2.27
N TYR A 23 -1.18 5.43 -0.96
CA TYR A 23 -0.23 5.95 0.02
C TYR A 23 1.17 5.37 -0.18
N VAL A 24 1.28 4.03 -0.29
CA VAL A 24 2.55 3.34 -0.52
C VAL A 24 3.22 3.84 -1.79
N LYS A 25 2.47 3.97 -2.90
CA LYS A 25 3.01 4.47 -4.17
C LYS A 25 3.56 5.90 -4.07
N ALA A 26 2.93 6.75 -3.25
CA ALA A 26 3.34 8.14 -3.08
C ALA A 26 4.51 8.31 -2.10
N HIS A 27 4.63 7.43 -1.10
CA HIS A 27 5.57 7.59 0.02
C HIS A 27 6.74 6.60 0.00
N VAL A 28 6.65 5.50 -0.74
CA VAL A 28 7.74 4.55 -0.93
C VAL A 28 8.46 4.87 -2.24
N SER A 29 9.71 5.29 -2.12
CA SER A 29 10.60 5.57 -3.25
C SER A 29 11.94 4.86 -3.05
N GLU A 30 12.86 4.99 -3.99
CA GLU A 30 14.22 4.43 -3.88
C GLU A 30 15.00 4.99 -2.67
N GLN A 31 14.54 6.10 -2.09
CA GLN A 31 15.14 6.72 -0.91
C GLN A 31 14.56 6.17 0.40
N THR A 32 13.50 5.36 0.34
CA THR A 32 12.92 4.75 1.54
C THR A 32 13.89 3.70 2.09
N PRO A 33 14.35 3.83 3.34
CA PRO A 33 15.31 2.89 3.90
C PRO A 33 14.74 1.48 3.92
N LEU A 34 15.57 0.45 3.73
CA LEU A 34 15.09 -0.93 3.83
C LEU A 34 14.72 -1.23 5.29
N GLY A 35 13.49 -1.68 5.51
CA GLY A 35 12.98 -1.97 6.86
C GLY A 35 11.46 -2.06 6.91
N LYS A 36 10.92 -2.38 8.09
CA LYS A 36 9.49 -2.25 8.37
C LYS A 36 9.19 -0.78 8.62
N HIS A 37 8.24 -0.23 7.88
CA HIS A 37 7.78 1.14 8.06
C HIS A 37 6.32 1.11 8.48
N ASP A 38 6.01 1.81 9.55
CA ASP A 38 4.63 1.99 9.99
C ASP A 38 3.93 2.97 9.03
N ILE A 39 2.96 2.45 8.30
CA ILE A 39 2.18 3.19 7.31
C ILE A 39 0.89 3.62 7.98
N ASP A 40 0.97 4.74 8.70
CA ASP A 40 -0.07 5.26 9.59
C ASP A 40 -0.37 4.31 10.77
N ALA A 41 -0.58 4.87 11.96
CA ALA A 41 -0.60 4.13 13.23
C ALA A 41 -1.81 3.18 13.40
N THR A 42 -2.55 2.89 12.33
CA THR A 42 -3.81 2.13 12.35
C THR A 42 -3.81 0.91 11.43
N THR A 43 -2.90 0.75 10.45
CA THR A 43 -2.99 -0.41 9.54
C THR A 43 -1.65 -0.84 8.97
N CYS A 44 -0.85 -1.48 9.83
CA CYS A 44 0.34 -2.23 9.44
C CYS A 44 -0.08 -3.42 8.56
N PHE A 45 0.22 -3.39 7.26
CA PHE A 45 0.09 -4.55 6.38
C PHE A 45 1.45 -5.27 6.31
N ILE A 46 1.55 -6.38 7.05
CA ILE A 46 2.67 -7.34 7.06
C ILE A 46 2.59 -8.34 5.90
#